data_AF-A0A5C5UA69-F1
#
_entry.id   AF-A0A5C5UA69-F1
#
_cell.length_a   1.000
_cell.length_b   1.000
_cell.length_c   1.000
_cell.angle_alpha   90.00
_cell.angle_beta   90.00
_cell.angle_gamma   90.00
#
_symmetry.space_group_name_H-M   'P 1'
#
loop_
_entity.id
_entity.type
_entity.pdbx_description
1 polymer ?
#
loop_
_entity_poly.entity_id
_entity_poly.type
_entity_poly.pdbx_seq_one_letter_code
_entity_poly.pdbx_strand_id
1 'polypeptide(L)' 'MSGIAIMMMVLFIVVIWGGLIVSILALRRNPDEMSGELGTSEYATDDVLISHEHDH' A
#
# COMPACT_ATOMS: atom_id res chain seq x y z
N MET A 1 15.43 18.73 -28.24
CA MET A 1 14.93 18.55 -26.86
C MET A 1 15.93 19.15 -25.90
N SER A 2 15.51 19.99 -24.93
CA SER A 2 16.45 20.59 -23.98
C SER A 2 16.85 19.57 -22.90
N GLY A 3 18.10 19.62 -22.43
CA GLY A 3 18.57 18.73 -21.35
C GLY A 3 17.75 18.87 -20.07
N ILE A 4 17.29 20.09 -19.77
CA ILE A 4 16.41 20.37 -18.62
C ILE A 4 15.09 19.61 -18.75
N ALA A 5 14.48 19.56 -19.94
CA ALA A 5 13.24 18.83 -20.15
C ALA A 5 13.40 17.33 -19.90
N ILE A 6 14.52 16.74 -20.33
CA ILE A 6 14.83 15.32 -20.10
C ILE A 6 15.04 15.06 -18.61
N MET A 7 15.78 15.93 -17.90
CA MET A 7 15.99 15.80 -16.46
C MET A 7 14.67 15.82 -15.67
N MET A 8 13.78 16.75 -16.02
CA MET A 8 12.47 16.85 -15.38
C MET A 8 11.58 15.64 -15.67
N MET A 9 11.63 15.11 -16.90
CA MET A 9 10.92 13.89 -17.27
C MET A 9 11.38 12.69 -16.43
N VAL A 10 12.69 12.47 -16.29
CA VAL A 10 13.23 11.37 -15.48
C VAL A 10 12.88 11.54 -14.00
N LEU A 11 13.01 12.76 -13.46
CA LEU A 11 12.64 13.04 -12.07
C LEU A 11 11.17 12.69 -11.82
N PHE A 12 10.27 13.09 -12.71
CA PHE A 12 8.84 12.81 -12.56
C PHE A 12 8.54 11.31 -12.60
N ILE A 13 9.19 10.57 -13.51
CA ILE A 13 9.09 9.11 -13.60
C ILE A 13 9.54 8.47 -12.28
N VAL A 14 10.69 8.87 -11.76
CA VAL A 14 11.24 8.30 -10.51
C VAL A 14 10.34 8.63 -9.32
N VAL A 15 9.84 9.86 -9.21
CA VAL A 15 8.99 10.27 -8.08
C VAL A 15 7.66 9.52 -8.09
N ILE A 16 6.96 9.46 -9.24
CA ILE A 16 5.66 8.79 -9.31
C ILE A 16 5.82 7.28 -9.20
N TRP A 17 6.61 6.68 -10.08
CA TRP A 17 6.71 5.23 -10.14
C TRP A 17 7.53 4.66 -8.99
N GLY A 18 8.63 5.33 -8.62
CA GLY A 18 9.42 4.95 -7.46
C GLY A 18 8.62 5.12 -6.16
N GLY A 19 7.92 6.24 -6.00
CA GLY A 19 7.02 6.46 -4.86
C GLY A 19 5.92 5.40 -4.79
N LEU A 20 5.28 5.08 -5.92
CA LEU A 20 4.24 4.06 -5.98
C LEU A 20 4.76 2.67 -5.59
N ILE A 21 5.91 2.25 -6.13
CA ILE A 21 6.53 0.96 -5.80
C ILE A 21 6.83 0.90 -4.30
N VAL A 22 7.43 1.95 -3.74
CA VAL A 22 7.74 2.02 -2.31
C VAL A 22 6.47 1.93 -1.46
N SER A 23 5.41 2.66 -1.82
CA SER A 23 4.12 2.59 -1.12
C SER A 23 3.51 1.20 -1.16
N ILE A 24 3.54 0.52 -2.30
CA ILE A 24 3.02 -0.85 -2.43
C ILE A 24 3.83 -1.81 -1.54
N LEU A 25 5.15 -1.71 -1.55
CA LEU A 25 6.02 -2.55 -0.71
C LEU A 25 5.78 -2.27 0.78
N ALA A 26 5.59 -1.00 1.16
CA ALA A 26 5.29 -0.62 2.54
C ALA A 26 3.96 -1.20 3.02
N LEU A 27 2.91 -1.13 2.18
CA LEU A 27 1.59 -1.64 2.50
C LEU A 27 1.57 -3.17 2.56
N ARG A 28 2.26 -3.85 1.62
CA ARG A 28 2.42 -5.32 1.68
C ARG A 28 3.13 -5.81 2.93
N ARG A 29 4.09 -5.01 3.44
CA ARG A 29 4.85 -5.37 4.63
C ARG A 29 4.09 -5.10 5.93
N ASN A 30 3.11 -4.20 5.90
CA ASN A 30 2.30 -3.85 7.07
C ASN A 30 0.82 -3.94 6.68
N PRO A 31 0.26 -5.16 6.60
CA PRO A 31 -1.17 -5.36 6.38
C PRO A 31 -2.02 -4.61 7.43
N ASP A 32 -3.23 -4.22 7.07
CA ASP A 32 -4.13 -3.45 7.95
C ASP A 32 -4.49 -4.24 9.22
N GLU A 33 -4.70 -5.55 9.13
CA GLU A 33 -4.91 -6.47 10.27
C GLU A 33 -3.67 -6.65 11.17
N MET A 34 -2.50 -6.13 10.78
CA MET A 34 -1.28 -6.16 11.57
C MET A 34 -0.84 -4.77 12.04
N SER A 35 -1.61 -3.73 11.72
CA SER A 35 -1.22 -2.34 11.97
C SER A 35 -2.31 -1.55 12.68
N GLY A 36 -1.89 -0.49 13.40
CA GLY A 36 -2.82 0.41 14.10
C GLY A 36 -3.68 -0.27 15.17
N GLU A 37 -4.90 0.25 15.35
CA GLU A 37 -5.89 -0.25 16.31
C GLU A 37 -6.50 -1.59 15.86
N LEU A 38 -6.66 -1.78 14.55
CA LEU A 38 -7.21 -3.00 13.95
C LEU A 38 -6.34 -4.22 14.22
N GLY A 39 -5.01 -4.07 14.19
CA GLY A 39 -4.10 -5.18 14.48
C GLY A 39 -4.06 -5.66 15.93
N THR A 40 -4.76 -4.97 16.84
CA THR A 40 -4.95 -5.42 18.23
C THR A 40 -6.36 -5.96 18.49
N SER A 41 -7.25 -5.87 17.51
CA SER A 41 -8.64 -6.29 17.61
C SER A 41 -8.80 -7.73 17.16
N GLU A 42 -9.22 -8.60 18.07
CA GLU A 42 -9.48 -10.02 17.80
C GLU A 42 -10.50 -10.23 16.67
N TYR A 43 -11.47 -9.31 16.53
CA TYR A 43 -12.55 -9.39 15.55
C TYR A 43 -12.25 -8.74 14.19
N ALA A 44 -11.09 -8.11 14.03
CA ALA A 44 -10.72 -7.39 12.80
C ALA A 44 -9.76 -8.20 11.89
N THR A 45 -9.56 -9.49 12.19
CA THR A 45 -8.75 -10.40 11.37
C THR A 45 -9.54 -10.87 10.16
N ASP A 46 -8.86 -11.09 9.03
CA ASP A 46 -9.50 -11.55 7.78
C ASP A 46 -10.32 -12.83 7.97
N ASP A 47 -9.80 -13.81 8.73
CA ASP A 47 -10.49 -15.09 9.00
C ASP A 47 -11.87 -14.89 9.65
N VAL A 48 -11.95 -13.96 10.61
CA VAL A 48 -13.19 -13.65 11.34
C VAL A 48 -14.19 -12.95 10.42
N LEU A 49 -13.73 -11.98 9.62
CA LEU A 49 -14.59 -11.25 8.69
C LEU A 49 -15.15 -12.16 7.59
N ILE A 50 -14.33 -13.07 7.05
CA ILE A 50 -14.74 -14.05 6.04
C ILE A 50 -15.80 -15.01 6.61
N SER A 51 -15.68 -15.41 7.88
CA SER A 51 -16.68 -16.27 8.51
C SER A 51 -18.07 -15.62 8.58
N HIS A 52 -18.14 -14.31 8.86
CA HIS A 52 -19.40 -13.57 8.86
C HIS A 52 -20.04 -13.41 7.47
N GLU A 53 -19.24 -13.39 6.39
CA GLU A 53 -19.78 -13.36 5.02
C GLU A 53 -20.44 -14.70 4.65
N HIS A 54 -19.92 -15.82 5.16
CA HIS A 54 -20.42 -17.16 4.83
C HIS A 54 -21.65 -17.58 5.66
N ASP A 55 -21.80 -17.01 6.86
CA ASP A 55 -22.91 -17.30 7.78
C ASP A 55 -24.19 -16.46 7.46
N HIS A 56 -24.13 -15.57 6.47
CA HIS A 56 -25.25 -14.74 5.98
C HIS A 56 -25.77 -15.17 4.61
#